data_AF-A0AAW5AXB6-F1
#
_entry.id   AF-A0AAW5AXB6-F1
#
_cell.length_a   1.000
_cell.length_b   1.000
_cell.length_c   1.000
_cell.angle_alpha   90.00
_cell.angle_beta   90.00
_cell.angle_gamma   90.00
#
_symmetry.space_group_name_H-M   'P 1'
#
loop_
_entity.id
_entity.type
_entity.pdbx_description
1 polymer ?
#
loop_
_entity_poly.entity_id
_entity_poly.type
_entity_poly.pdbx_seq_one_letter_code
_entity_poly.pdbx_strand_id
1 'polypeptide(L)'
;KVMLTMESRIHGDMYVRFGGRLVETYHRKVEKRCWPSLLKEIATLCRINKRLTVHVARHTFGTTVTLANNVSLQNVSKMLGHSSTRMTQHYARVLDKNIMEDMQGVAKLIFK
;
A
#
# COMPACT_ATOMS: atom_id res chain seq x y z
N LYS A 1 42.01 -18.19 -3.98
CA LYS A 1 41.30 -17.28 -3.05
C LYS A 1 40.97 -15.98 -3.79
N VAL A 2 39.96 -16.02 -4.68
CA VAL A 2 39.55 -14.81 -5.39
C VAL A 2 38.67 -14.03 -4.42
N MET A 3 39.27 -13.01 -3.81
CA MET A 3 38.57 -12.06 -2.97
C MET A 3 37.65 -11.28 -3.90
N LEU A 4 36.40 -11.71 -4.03
CA LEU A 4 35.34 -10.83 -4.50
C LEU A 4 35.28 -9.74 -3.43
N THR A 5 35.88 -8.58 -3.68
CA THR A 5 35.62 -7.37 -2.90
C THR A 5 34.17 -6.98 -3.19
N MET A 6 33.25 -7.71 -2.56
CA MET A 6 31.94 -7.22 -2.18
C MET A 6 32.19 -6.12 -1.14
N GLU A 7 32.77 -5.00 -1.56
CA GLU A 7 32.56 -3.73 -0.88
C GLU A 7 31.15 -3.25 -1.24
N SER A 8 30.19 -4.10 -0.90
CA SER A 8 28.77 -3.84 -0.87
C SER A 8 28.51 -2.96 0.35
N ARG A 9 29.05 -1.74 0.37
CA ARG A 9 28.43 -0.69 1.19
C ARG A 9 27.16 -0.31 0.46
N ILE A 10 26.06 -0.82 1.01
CA ILE A 10 24.68 -0.57 0.63
C ILE A 10 24.43 0.95 0.74
N HIS A 11 24.84 1.73 -0.27
CA HIS A 11 24.47 3.12 -0.46
C HIS A 11 24.79 3.53 -1.92
N GLY A 12 23.77 3.53 -2.78
CA GLY A 12 23.75 4.39 -3.97
C GLY A 12 24.28 3.82 -5.30
N ASP A 13 25.00 2.70 -5.32
CA ASP A 13 25.57 2.22 -6.59
C ASP A 13 24.53 1.54 -7.52
N MET A 14 24.19 2.24 -8.61
CA MET A 14 23.22 1.83 -9.61
C MET A 14 23.76 0.79 -10.62
N TYR A 15 25.08 0.54 -10.59
CA TYR A 15 25.78 -0.41 -11.45
C TYR A 15 26.81 -1.19 -10.64
N VAL A 16 27.03 -2.45 -11.01
CA VAL A 16 28.05 -3.34 -10.44
C VAL A 16 29.01 -3.78 -11.53
N ARG A 17 30.31 -3.82 -11.24
CA ARG A 17 31.33 -4.33 -12.17
C ARG A 17 31.48 -5.85 -12.01
N PHE A 18 31.22 -6.59 -13.08
CA PHE A 18 31.52 -8.03 -13.19
C PHE A 18 32.45 -8.25 -14.38
N GLY A 19 33.66 -8.75 -14.12
CA GLY A 19 34.65 -9.06 -15.18
C GLY A 19 35.03 -7.86 -16.05
N GLY A 20 35.07 -6.66 -15.47
CA GLY A 20 35.36 -5.40 -16.20
C GLY A 20 34.16 -4.76 -16.90
N ARG A 21 33.00 -5.45 -16.98
CA ARG A 21 31.77 -4.90 -17.55
C ARG A 21 30.88 -4.29 -16.46
N LEU A 22 30.34 -3.10 -16.72
CA LEU A 22 29.29 -2.51 -15.90
C LEU A 22 27.95 -3.20 -16.20
N VAL A 23 27.30 -3.70 -15.16
CA VAL A 23 25.98 -4.34 -15.23
C VAL A 23 25.02 -3.58 -14.31
N GLU A 24 23.81 -3.31 -14.80
CA GLU A 24 22.78 -2.66 -13.98
C GLU A 24 22.38 -3.53 -12.79
N THR A 25 22.26 -2.89 -11.62
CA THR A 25 21.73 -3.56 -10.43
C THR A 25 20.23 -3.83 -10.57
N TYR A 26 19.72 -4.77 -9.76
CA TYR A 26 18.28 -5.03 -9.68
C TYR A 26 17.50 -3.75 -9.35
N HIS A 27 18.05 -2.90 -8.48
CA HIS A 27 17.44 -1.61 -8.11
C HIS A 27 17.27 -0.68 -9.32
N ARG A 28 18.31 -0.48 -10.16
CA ARG A 28 18.24 0.29 -11.42
C ARG A 28 17.18 -0.26 -12.38
N LYS A 29 17.09 -1.59 -12.47
CA LYS A 29 16.12 -2.26 -13.36
C LYS A 29 14.68 -2.03 -12.89
N VAL A 30 14.43 -2.07 -11.59
CA VAL A 30 13.09 -1.80 -11.03
C VAL A 30 12.72 -0.32 -11.16
N GLU A 31 13.65 0.60 -10.89
CA GLU A 31 13.44 2.04 -11.03
C GLU A 31 13.03 2.47 -12.45
N LYS A 32 13.60 1.81 -13.47
CA LYS A 32 13.28 2.06 -14.88
C LYS A 32 11.98 1.39 -15.36
N ARG A 33 11.37 0.50 -14.59
CA ARG A 33 10.14 -0.19 -14.99
C ARG A 33 8.94 0.74 -14.87
N CYS A 34 7.97 0.58 -15.77
CA CYS A 34 6.71 1.29 -15.64
C CYS A 34 5.90 0.69 -14.48
N TRP A 35 5.29 1.55 -13.65
CA TRP A 35 4.45 1.17 -12.50
C TRP A 35 3.41 0.06 -12.78
N PRO A 36 2.73 0.04 -13.95
CA PRO A 36 1.76 -1.02 -14.25
C PRO A 36 2.39 -2.42 -14.40
N SER A 37 3.67 -2.51 -14.79
CA SER A 37 4.37 -3.80 -14.92
C SER A 37 4.68 -4.40 -13.55
N LEU A 38 5.14 -3.57 -12.60
CA LEU A 38 5.46 -3.98 -11.24
C LEU A 38 4.21 -4.46 -10.48
N LEU A 39 3.09 -3.73 -10.60
CA LEU A 39 1.83 -4.14 -9.95
C LEU A 39 1.28 -5.48 -10.45
N LYS A 40 1.50 -5.81 -11.73
CA LYS A 40 1.11 -7.12 -12.29
C LYS A 40 1.96 -8.24 -11.70
N GLU A 41 3.26 -8.03 -11.58
CA GLU A 41 4.18 -9.01 -10.98
C GLU A 41 3.80 -9.28 -9.51
N ILE A 42 3.55 -8.22 -8.74
CA ILE A 42 3.08 -8.33 -7.36
C ILE A 42 1.72 -9.05 -7.29
N ALA A 43 0.78 -8.74 -8.19
CA ALA A 43 -0.53 -9.41 -8.23
C ALA A 43 -0.38 -10.92 -8.45
N THR A 44 0.51 -11.33 -9.37
CA THR A 44 0.81 -12.74 -9.66
C THR A 44 1.42 -13.43 -8.44
N LEU A 45 2.38 -12.81 -7.76
CA LEU A 45 3.02 -13.35 -6.56
C LEU A 45 2.02 -13.53 -5.40
N CYS A 46 1.14 -12.55 -5.21
CA CYS A 46 0.10 -12.57 -4.18
C CYS A 46 -1.13 -13.40 -4.57
N ARG A 47 -1.16 -14.01 -5.76
CA ARG A 47 -2.30 -14.79 -6.30
C ARG A 47 -3.61 -13.99 -6.37
N ILE A 48 -3.53 -12.70 -6.67
CA ILE A 48 -4.69 -11.82 -6.81
C ILE A 48 -5.17 -11.85 -8.26
N ASN A 49 -6.32 -12.48 -8.50
CA ASN A 49 -6.94 -12.59 -9.85
C ASN A 49 -7.64 -11.30 -10.34
N LYS A 50 -7.39 -10.16 -9.68
CA LYS A 50 -7.92 -8.86 -10.08
C LYS A 50 -6.79 -7.97 -10.57
N ARG A 51 -7.05 -7.17 -11.60
CA ARG A 51 -6.10 -6.16 -12.07
C ARG A 51 -5.84 -5.13 -10.97
N LEU A 52 -4.63 -5.13 -10.43
CA LEU A 52 -4.18 -4.13 -9.47
C LEU A 52 -3.87 -2.81 -10.17
N THR A 53 -4.46 -1.74 -9.65
CA THR A 53 -4.16 -0.36 -10.03
C THR A 53 -4.04 0.48 -8.77
N VAL A 54 -3.44 1.67 -8.90
CA VAL A 54 -3.37 2.66 -7.81
C VAL A 54 -4.77 3.04 -7.30
N HIS A 55 -5.77 3.09 -8.17
CA HIS A 55 -7.15 3.34 -7.77
C HIS A 55 -7.68 2.20 -6.90
N VAL A 56 -7.46 0.94 -7.28
CA VAL A 56 -7.87 -0.22 -6.46
C VAL A 56 -7.23 -0.15 -5.07
N ALA A 57 -5.94 0.13 -4.99
CA ALA A 57 -5.24 0.28 -3.71
C ALA A 57 -5.85 1.41 -2.85
N ARG A 58 -6.16 2.55 -3.45
CA ARG A 58 -6.81 3.69 -2.77
C ARG A 58 -8.21 3.32 -2.25
N HIS A 59 -8.99 2.60 -3.03
CA HIS A 59 -10.30 2.10 -2.60
C HIS A 59 -10.17 1.12 -1.41
N THR A 60 -9.24 0.18 -1.48
CA THR A 60 -8.99 -0.79 -0.40
C THR A 60 -8.52 -0.10 0.90
N PHE A 61 -7.67 0.92 0.79
CA PHE A 61 -7.23 1.71 1.94
C PHE A 61 -8.41 2.44 2.61
N GLY A 62 -9.29 3.06 1.81
CA GLY A 62 -10.46 3.77 2.30
C GLY A 62 -11.51 2.87 2.96
N THR A 63 -11.76 1.66 2.45
CA THR A 63 -12.77 0.76 3.02
C THR A 63 -12.22 -0.16 4.10
N THR A 64 -11.21 -0.94 3.77
CA THR A 64 -10.80 -2.12 4.57
C THR A 64 -9.74 -1.77 5.60
N VAL A 65 -8.81 -0.89 5.26
CA VAL A 65 -7.72 -0.52 6.19
C VAL A 65 -8.18 0.49 7.22
N THR A 66 -9.03 1.44 6.84
CA THR A 66 -9.44 2.54 7.73
C THR A 66 -10.84 2.36 8.28
N LEU A 67 -11.88 2.39 7.45
CA LEU A 67 -13.27 2.35 7.93
C LEU A 67 -13.65 1.04 8.62
N ALA A 68 -13.14 -0.10 8.16
CA ALA A 68 -13.35 -1.38 8.84
C ALA A 68 -12.58 -1.49 10.18
N ASN A 69 -11.61 -0.61 10.43
CA ASN A 69 -10.87 -0.52 11.70
C ASN A 69 -11.34 0.67 12.55
N ASN A 70 -12.60 1.09 12.39
CA ASN A 70 -13.25 2.13 13.20
C ASN A 70 -12.56 3.51 13.16
N VAL A 71 -11.83 3.81 12.09
CA VAL A 71 -11.30 5.16 11.87
C VAL A 71 -12.43 6.09 11.41
N SER A 72 -12.56 7.25 12.05
CA SER A 72 -13.63 8.20 11.72
C SER A 72 -13.56 8.70 10.27
N LEU A 73 -14.73 8.87 9.65
CA LEU A 73 -14.84 9.27 8.24
C LEU A 73 -14.11 10.59 7.93
N GLN A 74 -14.10 11.53 8.89
CA GLN A 74 -13.41 12.81 8.74
C GLN A 74 -11.89 12.63 8.67
N ASN A 75 -11.33 11.74 9.50
CA ASN A 75 -9.91 11.44 9.49
C ASN A 75 -9.52 10.72 8.20
N VAL A 76 -10.32 9.76 7.74
CA VAL A 76 -10.11 9.09 6.45
C VAL A 76 -10.15 10.09 5.30
N SER A 77 -11.08 11.04 5.32
CA SER A 77 -11.18 12.09 4.30
C SER A 77 -9.91 12.95 4.23
N LYS A 78 -9.34 13.31 5.38
CA LYS A 78 -8.07 14.05 5.46
C LYS A 78 -6.89 13.21 5.00
N MET A 79 -6.80 11.93 5.41
CA MET A 79 -5.75 10.99 4.99
C MET A 79 -5.75 10.77 3.47
N LEU A 80 -6.93 10.75 2.84
CA LEU A 80 -7.07 10.64 1.40
C LEU A 80 -6.87 11.98 0.67
N GLY A 81 -6.81 13.11 1.38
CA GLY A 81 -6.72 14.44 0.77
C GLY A 81 -7.97 14.85 0.01
N HIS A 82 -9.15 14.39 0.43
CA HIS A 82 -10.42 14.79 -0.18
C HIS A 82 -10.85 16.16 0.33
N SER A 83 -11.20 17.05 -0.59
CA SER A 83 -11.72 18.40 -0.28
C SER A 83 -13.07 18.38 0.43
N SER A 84 -13.82 17.28 0.32
CA SER A 84 -15.10 17.09 0.99
C SER A 84 -15.25 15.68 1.53
N THR A 85 -15.81 15.56 2.74
CA THR A 85 -16.18 14.29 3.36
C THR A 85 -17.22 13.51 2.54
N ARG A 86 -17.98 14.18 1.67
CA ARG A 86 -18.94 13.56 0.75
C ARG A 86 -18.28 12.57 -0.22
N MET A 87 -17.05 12.83 -0.65
CA MET A 87 -16.30 11.90 -1.50
C MET A 87 -15.97 10.59 -0.75
N THR A 88 -15.74 10.70 0.56
CA THR A 88 -15.38 9.58 1.43
C THR A 88 -16.62 8.81 1.91
N GLN A 89 -17.80 9.45 1.96
CA GLN A 89 -19.07 8.80 2.35
C GLN A 89 -19.43 7.58 1.50
N HIS A 90 -19.02 7.55 0.23
CA HIS A 90 -19.25 6.39 -0.63
C HIS A 90 -18.61 5.11 -0.08
N TYR A 91 -17.48 5.22 0.63
CA TYR A 91 -16.83 4.09 1.28
C TYR A 91 -17.59 3.58 2.51
N ALA A 92 -18.23 4.47 3.27
CA ALA A 92 -18.98 4.12 4.47
C ALA A 92 -20.26 3.34 4.14
N ARG A 93 -20.95 3.67 3.04
CA ARG A 93 -22.15 2.94 2.58
C ARG A 93 -21.89 1.47 2.23
N VAL A 94 -20.64 1.10 1.98
CA VAL A 94 -20.26 -0.29 1.69
C VAL A 94 -20.11 -1.10 3.00
N LEU A 95 -19.98 -0.42 4.15
CA LEU A 95 -19.75 -0.98 5.48
C LEU A 95 -20.97 -0.70 6.39
N ASP A 96 -22.11 -1.34 6.12
CA ASP A 96 -23.31 -1.23 6.96
C ASP A 96 -23.20 -1.91 8.34
N LYS A 97 -22.07 -2.56 8.64
CA LYS A 97 -21.86 -3.35 9.87
C LYS A 97 -21.49 -2.53 11.12
N ASN A 98 -21.09 -1.26 10.96
CA ASN A 98 -20.45 -0.51 12.03
C ASN A 98 -21.41 -0.05 13.14
N ILE A 99 -22.71 0.13 12.87
CA ILE A 99 -23.63 0.75 13.84
C ILE A 99 -23.79 -0.09 15.12
N MET A 100 -23.87 -1.42 14.98
CA MET A 100 -24.03 -2.32 16.12
C MET A 100 -22.76 -2.37 16.98
N GLU A 101 -21.59 -2.38 16.34
CA GLU A 101 -20.29 -2.38 17.03
C GLU A 101 -20.06 -1.06 17.77
N ASP A 102 -20.41 0.06 17.15
CA ASP A 102 -20.35 1.39 17.76
C ASP A 102 -21.24 1.46 19.02
N MET A 103 -22.47 0.92 18.94
CA MET A 103 -23.39 0.87 20.09
C MET A 103 -22.89 -0.06 21.21
N GLN A 104 -22.25 -1.18 20.88
CA GLN A 104 -21.60 -2.03 21.87
C GLN A 104 -20.41 -1.33 22.55
N GLY A 105 -19.64 -0.53 21.80
CA GLY A 105 -18.57 0.29 22.34
C GLY A 105 -19.09 1.33 23.35
N VAL A 106 -20.17 2.03 22.99
CA VAL A 106 -20.85 2.98 23.88
C VAL A 106 -21.40 2.27 25.13
N ALA A 107 -22.07 1.13 24.97
CA ALA A 107 -22.59 0.36 26.10
C ALA A 107 -21.49 -0.04 27.09
N LYS A 108 -20.31 -0.48 26.61
CA LYS A 108 -19.15 -0.78 27.48
C LYS A 108 -18.61 0.43 28.26
N LEU A 109 -18.73 1.63 27.70
CA LEU A 109 -18.26 2.85 28.36
C LEU A 109 -19.26 3.34 29.41
N ILE A 110 -20.56 3.19 29.15
CA ILE A 110 -21.64 3.66 30.03
C ILE A 110 -21.88 2.67 31.18
N PHE A 111 -21.88 1.36 30.90
CA PHE A 111 -22.21 0.32 31.89
C PHE A 111 -20.97 -0.31 32.54
N LYS A 112 -19.93 0.52 32.77
CA LYS A 112 -18.67 0.09 33.35
C LYS A 112 -18.73 -0.01 34.87
#